data_AF-A0A1Q3E0U6-F1
#
_entry.id   AF-A0A1Q3E0U6-F1
#
_cell.length_a   1.000
_cell.length_b   1.000
_cell.length_c   1.000
_cell.angle_alpha   90.00
_cell.angle_beta   90.00
_cell.angle_gamma   90.00
#
_symmetry.space_group_name_H-M   'P 1'
#
loop_
_entity.id
_entity.type
_entity.pdbx_description
1 polymer ?
#
loop_
_entity_poly.entity_id
_entity_poly.type
_entity_poly.pdbx_seq_one_letter_code
_entity_poly.pdbx_strand_id
1 'polypeptide(L)'
;MPPLINTVSLLLSTVLVYAQPSPEVQKRISAAIVAAANDSSPDYTTFVNPFIGTDNFGDVCPGASVPFGMVKFSTDLTGYAPAGYVTDPTQTIRGLSPLHDSGTGSSLGTYGNFEIMPMTCSGGFNTCATMLSDRETFRKNNTDDASPGYFSQTLDNDIKMEATSTRRAGLERFTFPEGSKPYFVLDLSNDLPDSFVGGIMDIDPQQGRITIGGKWGSSFGPGSFSYQAFSCYDLLNNGNQTLDEYGIWEANPTWPDTSQSDPKSHWGSL
;
A
#
# COMPACT_ATOMS: atom_id res chain seq x y z
N MET A 1 -29.94 46.36 -42.61
CA MET A 1 -30.02 44.97 -42.10
C MET A 1 -28.76 44.73 -41.27
N PRO A 2 -28.84 44.72 -39.92
CA PRO A 2 -27.71 44.31 -39.08
C PRO A 2 -27.70 42.77 -38.93
N PRO A 3 -26.54 42.11 -38.80
CA PRO A 3 -26.51 40.68 -38.56
C PRO A 3 -26.71 40.38 -37.06
N LEU A 4 -27.56 39.40 -36.78
CA LEU A 4 -27.73 38.79 -35.46
C LEU A 4 -26.51 37.89 -35.17
N ILE A 5 -25.74 38.22 -34.14
CA ILE A 5 -24.71 37.35 -33.58
C ILE A 5 -25.41 36.40 -32.60
N ASN A 6 -25.54 35.12 -32.98
CA ASN A 6 -25.97 34.06 -32.08
C ASN A 6 -24.80 33.69 -31.16
N THR A 7 -24.84 34.16 -29.92
CA THR A 7 -24.00 33.61 -28.84
C THR A 7 -24.56 32.27 -28.41
N VAL A 8 -23.89 31.19 -28.83
CA VAL A 8 -24.09 29.85 -28.25
C VAL A 8 -23.32 29.80 -26.94
N SER A 9 -24.02 29.84 -25.81
CA SER A 9 -23.42 29.57 -24.50
C SER A 9 -23.09 28.08 -24.41
N LEU A 10 -21.80 27.76 -24.43
CA LEU A 10 -21.29 26.43 -24.14
C LEU A 10 -21.39 26.21 -22.62
N LEU A 11 -22.36 25.40 -22.18
CA LEU A 11 -22.39 24.90 -20.81
C LEU A 11 -21.23 23.90 -20.64
N LEU A 12 -20.12 24.32 -20.05
CA LEU A 12 -19.09 23.40 -19.57
C LEU A 12 -19.69 22.64 -18.38
N SER A 13 -20.12 21.40 -18.61
CA SER A 13 -20.31 20.45 -17.53
C SER A 13 -18.92 20.12 -16.97
N THR A 14 -18.63 20.60 -15.76
CA THR A 14 -17.46 20.16 -15.00
C THR A 14 -17.72 18.74 -14.52
N VAL A 15 -17.46 17.76 -15.37
CA VAL A 15 -17.33 16.37 -14.91
C VAL A 15 -16.05 16.35 -14.08
N LEU A 16 -16.18 16.08 -12.78
CA LEU A 16 -15.03 15.70 -11.95
C LEU A 16 -14.50 14.38 -12.50
N VAL A 17 -13.46 14.47 -13.32
CA VAL A 17 -12.68 13.30 -13.71
C VAL A 17 -11.81 12.95 -12.50
N TYR A 18 -12.15 11.84 -11.84
CA TYR A 18 -11.26 11.24 -10.84
C TYR A 18 -10.06 10.67 -11.59
N ALA A 19 -8.97 11.43 -11.64
CA ALA A 19 -7.73 11.01 -12.28
C ALA A 19 -6.89 10.31 -11.22
N GLN A 20 -6.96 8.98 -11.20
CA GLN A 20 -5.89 8.17 -10.61
C GLN A 20 -4.94 7.78 -11.75
N PRO A 21 -3.61 7.91 -11.59
CA PRO A 21 -2.89 8.51 -10.46
C PRO A 21 -2.96 10.05 -10.46
N SER A 22 -2.25 10.71 -9.52
CA SER A 22 -2.19 12.18 -9.43
C SER A 22 -1.87 12.85 -10.77
N PRO A 23 -2.59 13.93 -11.16
CA PRO A 23 -2.27 14.71 -12.36
C PRO A 23 -0.84 15.28 -12.39
N GLU A 24 -0.24 15.46 -11.21
CA GLU A 24 1.14 15.93 -11.09
C GLU A 24 2.16 14.93 -11.65
N VAL A 25 1.82 13.62 -11.71
CA VAL A 25 2.65 12.58 -12.37
C VAL A 25 2.83 12.88 -13.85
N GLN A 26 1.73 13.01 -14.59
CA GLN A 26 1.80 13.26 -16.02
C GLN A 26 2.44 14.63 -16.32
N LYS A 27 2.15 15.63 -15.48
CA LYS A 27 2.69 16.99 -15.62
C LYS A 27 4.22 17.02 -15.46
N ARG A 28 4.78 16.36 -14.43
CA ARG A 28 6.25 16.33 -14.25
C ARG A 28 6.96 15.54 -15.36
N ILE A 29 6.37 14.45 -15.84
CA ILE A 29 6.93 13.65 -16.94
C ILE A 29 6.92 14.45 -18.24
N SER A 30 5.83 15.14 -18.54
CA SER A 30 5.74 16.00 -19.72
C SER A 30 6.75 17.14 -19.67
N ALA A 31 6.93 17.76 -18.50
CA ALA A 31 7.95 18.78 -18.30
C ALA A 31 9.38 18.22 -18.47
N ALA A 32 9.64 17.03 -17.95
CA ALA A 32 10.92 16.34 -18.11
C ALA A 32 11.24 16.07 -19.59
N ILE A 33 10.27 15.59 -20.38
CA ILE A 33 10.44 15.35 -21.82
C ILE A 33 10.84 16.63 -22.56
N VAL A 34 10.20 17.76 -22.22
CA VAL A 34 10.53 19.07 -22.83
C VAL A 34 11.93 19.53 -22.42
N ALA A 35 12.30 19.38 -21.15
CA ALA A 35 13.61 19.76 -20.65
C ALA A 35 14.74 18.94 -21.30
N ALA A 36 14.51 17.65 -21.50
CA ALA A 36 15.47 16.71 -22.10
C ALA A 36 15.89 17.09 -23.53
N ALA A 37 15.05 17.81 -24.28
CA ALA A 37 15.38 18.26 -25.63
C ALA A 37 16.59 19.22 -25.66
N ASN A 38 16.90 19.87 -24.54
CA ASN A 38 18.01 20.82 -24.41
C ASN A 38 19.10 20.35 -23.44
N ASP A 39 19.03 19.11 -22.96
CA ASP A 39 20.00 18.55 -22.00
C ASP A 39 20.90 17.52 -22.68
N SER A 40 22.22 17.65 -22.50
CA SER A 40 23.21 16.70 -23.00
C SER A 40 23.36 15.44 -22.14
N SER A 41 22.81 15.44 -20.92
CA SER A 41 22.87 14.33 -19.97
C SER A 41 21.56 14.23 -19.16
N PRO A 42 20.42 13.97 -19.81
CA PRO A 42 19.12 13.95 -19.14
C PRO A 42 19.05 12.84 -18.09
N ASP A 43 18.37 13.12 -16.97
CA ASP A 43 17.99 12.10 -15.99
C ASP A 43 16.82 11.27 -16.54
N TYR A 44 17.13 10.08 -17.05
CA TYR A 44 16.14 9.17 -17.64
C TYR A 44 15.07 8.68 -16.66
N THR A 45 15.34 8.73 -15.34
CA THR A 45 14.34 8.28 -14.35
C THR A 45 13.10 9.18 -14.36
N THR A 46 13.24 10.43 -14.78
CA THR A 46 12.15 11.42 -14.88
C THR A 46 11.15 11.14 -16.00
N PHE A 47 11.47 10.25 -16.94
CA PHE A 47 10.56 9.84 -18.01
C PHE A 47 9.68 8.64 -17.65
N VAL A 48 9.99 7.95 -16.55
CA VAL A 48 9.28 6.73 -16.17
C VAL A 48 7.93 7.11 -15.56
N ASN A 49 6.85 6.56 -16.11
CA ASN A 49 5.54 6.55 -15.49
C ASN A 49 5.25 5.15 -14.92
N PRO A 50 5.38 4.94 -13.60
CA PRO A 50 5.13 3.63 -12.98
C PRO A 50 3.67 3.17 -13.08
N PHE A 51 2.72 4.06 -13.36
CA PHE A 51 1.30 3.74 -13.45
C PHE A 51 0.86 3.24 -14.84
N ILE A 52 1.77 3.17 -15.82
CA ILE A 52 1.44 2.54 -17.11
C ILE A 52 1.22 1.04 -16.87
N GLY A 53 0.00 0.56 -17.13
CA GLY A 53 -0.39 -0.83 -16.94
C GLY A 53 -1.06 -1.14 -15.59
N THR A 54 -1.35 -0.14 -14.76
CA THR A 54 -2.15 -0.30 -13.53
C THR A 54 -3.66 -0.26 -13.78
N ASP A 55 -4.06 -0.04 -15.04
CA ASP A 55 -5.43 -0.08 -15.53
C ASP A 55 -5.52 -1.08 -16.71
N ASN A 56 -6.71 -1.60 -16.99
CA ASN A 56 -7.01 -2.47 -18.14
C ASN A 56 -6.06 -3.69 -18.32
N PHE A 57 -5.90 -4.50 -17.26
CA PHE A 57 -5.29 -5.85 -17.30
C PHE A 57 -3.76 -5.91 -17.51
N GLY A 58 -3.02 -4.81 -17.30
CA GLY A 58 -1.56 -4.87 -17.27
C GLY A 58 -1.01 -5.53 -16.00
N ASP A 59 -1.76 -5.43 -14.89
CA ASP A 59 -1.41 -5.95 -13.56
C ASP A 59 0.00 -5.49 -13.11
N VAL A 60 0.37 -4.25 -13.44
CA VAL A 60 1.68 -3.68 -13.11
C VAL A 60 1.69 -3.18 -11.66
N CYS A 61 2.76 -3.51 -10.92
CA CYS A 61 3.05 -2.90 -9.62
C CYS A 61 3.67 -1.51 -9.85
N PRO A 62 3.01 -0.38 -9.47
CA PRO A 62 3.58 0.95 -9.63
C PRO A 62 4.53 1.34 -8.51
N GLY A 63 4.63 0.52 -7.46
CA GLY A 63 5.23 0.98 -6.23
C GLY A 63 6.74 0.83 -6.15
N ALA A 64 7.30 1.12 -4.97
CA ALA A 64 8.72 1.43 -4.84
C ALA A 64 9.60 0.19 -5.03
N SER A 65 10.33 0.13 -6.13
CA SER A 65 11.31 -0.92 -6.44
C SER A 65 12.58 -0.33 -7.05
N VAL A 66 13.74 -0.81 -6.60
CA VAL A 66 14.99 -0.72 -7.38
C VAL A 66 15.00 -1.81 -8.46
N PRO A 67 15.82 -1.69 -9.53
CA PRO A 67 15.93 -2.74 -10.54
C PRO A 67 16.26 -4.10 -9.93
N PHE A 68 15.42 -5.11 -10.23
CA PHE A 68 15.54 -6.50 -9.77
C PHE A 68 15.54 -6.64 -8.23
N GLY A 69 14.89 -5.72 -7.51
CA GLY A 69 14.71 -5.79 -6.07
C GLY A 69 13.74 -6.91 -5.66
N MET A 70 14.03 -7.54 -4.51
CA MET A 70 13.09 -8.43 -3.82
C MET A 70 11.94 -7.61 -3.23
N VAL A 71 12.27 -6.51 -2.55
CA VAL A 71 11.30 -5.59 -1.97
C VAL A 71 10.69 -4.73 -3.08
N LYS A 72 9.38 -4.80 -3.19
CA LYS A 72 8.54 -3.98 -4.07
C LYS A 72 7.34 -3.53 -3.24
N PHE A 73 7.41 -2.31 -2.71
CA PHE A 73 6.27 -1.79 -1.98
C PHE A 73 5.13 -1.52 -2.92
N SER A 74 3.90 -1.80 -2.49
CA SER A 74 2.66 -1.30 -3.09
C SER A 74 1.58 -1.35 -2.03
N THR A 75 0.49 -0.62 -2.23
CA THR A 75 -0.70 -0.86 -1.43
C THR A 75 -1.36 -2.15 -1.83
N ASP A 76 -2.07 -2.75 -0.88
CA ASP A 76 -2.89 -3.95 -1.03
C ASP A 76 -4.35 -3.54 -1.16
N LEU A 77 -4.81 -3.30 -2.38
CA LEU A 77 -6.19 -2.87 -2.65
C LEU A 77 -7.16 -4.05 -2.63
N THR A 78 -8.42 -3.77 -2.35
CA THR A 78 -9.53 -4.68 -2.60
C THR A 78 -9.83 -4.82 -4.10
N GLY A 79 -10.70 -5.77 -4.43
CA GLY A 79 -11.06 -6.08 -5.81
C GLY A 79 -9.99 -6.89 -6.53
N TYR A 80 -10.00 -6.85 -7.86
CA TYR A 80 -9.00 -7.51 -8.69
C TYR A 80 -7.74 -6.63 -8.78
N ALA A 81 -6.78 -6.83 -7.88
CA ALA A 81 -5.52 -6.08 -7.85
C ALA A 81 -4.30 -7.02 -7.69
N PRO A 82 -3.92 -7.80 -8.71
CA PRO A 82 -2.90 -8.84 -8.58
C PRO A 82 -1.51 -8.36 -8.18
N ALA A 83 -1.17 -7.11 -8.49
CA ALA A 83 0.08 -6.48 -8.11
C ALA A 83 -0.06 -5.56 -6.89
N GLY A 84 -1.15 -5.73 -6.13
CA GLY A 84 -1.57 -4.89 -5.00
C GLY A 84 -2.34 -3.64 -5.42
N TYR A 85 -2.02 -3.04 -6.57
CA TYR A 85 -2.60 -1.76 -6.99
C TYR A 85 -3.46 -1.85 -8.26
N VAL A 86 -4.53 -1.06 -8.30
CA VAL A 86 -5.37 -0.76 -9.47
C VAL A 86 -5.85 0.67 -9.46
N THR A 87 -5.96 1.25 -10.65
CA THR A 87 -6.37 2.65 -10.85
C THR A 87 -7.81 2.93 -10.40
N ASP A 88 -8.68 1.92 -10.30
CA ASP A 88 -10.09 2.06 -9.91
C ASP A 88 -10.27 2.70 -8.51
N PRO A 89 -10.79 3.94 -8.41
CA PRO A 89 -10.91 4.68 -7.15
C PRO A 89 -12.01 4.12 -6.24
N THR A 90 -12.81 3.15 -6.70
CA THR A 90 -13.84 2.50 -5.88
C THR A 90 -13.28 1.39 -4.99
N GLN A 91 -12.02 1.01 -5.17
CA GLN A 91 -11.34 0.04 -4.32
C GLN A 91 -10.73 0.71 -3.08
N THR A 92 -10.83 0.01 -1.95
CA THR A 92 -10.27 0.38 -0.63
C THR A 92 -8.87 -0.19 -0.46
N ILE A 93 -8.08 0.42 0.43
CA ILE A 93 -6.74 -0.03 0.83
C ILE A 93 -6.84 -0.88 2.08
N ARG A 94 -6.19 -2.04 2.08
CA ARG A 94 -6.01 -2.94 3.23
C ARG A 94 -4.72 -2.66 4.01
N GLY A 95 -3.69 -2.20 3.31
CA GLY A 95 -2.42 -1.74 3.89
C GLY A 95 -1.37 -1.43 2.81
N LEU A 96 -0.14 -1.21 3.25
CA LEU A 96 1.07 -1.07 2.43
C LEU A 96 2.01 -2.24 2.76
N SER A 97 2.40 -3.05 1.77
CA SER A 97 3.25 -4.22 2.00
C SER A 97 4.50 -4.26 1.11
N PRO A 98 5.59 -4.91 1.55
CA PRO A 98 6.89 -4.88 0.87
C PRO A 98 7.07 -5.91 -0.26
N LEU A 99 6.14 -6.84 -0.46
CA LEU A 99 6.31 -7.95 -1.40
C LEU A 99 5.19 -7.97 -2.43
N HIS A 100 5.57 -7.77 -3.70
CA HIS A 100 4.67 -7.84 -4.85
C HIS A 100 5.38 -8.42 -6.07
N ASP A 101 4.61 -9.07 -6.93
CA ASP A 101 4.97 -9.36 -8.31
C ASP A 101 4.35 -8.30 -9.25
N SER A 102 4.71 -8.33 -10.54
CA SER A 102 4.25 -7.34 -11.52
C SER A 102 4.04 -8.02 -12.87
N GLY A 103 2.84 -7.86 -13.42
CA GLY A 103 2.43 -8.39 -14.73
C GLY A 103 2.21 -9.89 -14.77
N THR A 104 1.92 -10.54 -13.63
CA THR A 104 1.84 -12.01 -13.56
C THR A 104 0.50 -12.56 -14.04
N GLY A 105 -0.59 -11.79 -13.91
CA GLY A 105 -1.96 -12.20 -14.29
C GLY A 105 -2.43 -13.43 -13.50
N SER A 106 -3.38 -13.27 -12.57
CA SER A 106 -3.95 -14.36 -11.77
C SER A 106 -5.15 -13.82 -10.97
N SER A 107 -6.02 -14.71 -10.47
CA SER A 107 -7.31 -14.34 -9.87
C SER A 107 -7.22 -13.27 -8.78
N LEU A 108 -6.12 -13.24 -8.00
CA LEU A 108 -5.87 -12.23 -6.97
C LEU A 108 -4.37 -11.85 -6.79
N GLY A 109 -3.45 -12.33 -7.63
CA GLY A 109 -2.00 -12.00 -7.52
C GLY A 109 -1.17 -12.96 -6.68
N THR A 110 0.05 -12.56 -6.33
CA THR A 110 0.93 -13.26 -5.36
C THR A 110 1.46 -12.24 -4.35
N TYR A 111 1.75 -12.66 -3.12
CA TYR A 111 2.27 -11.81 -2.06
C TYR A 111 1.24 -10.82 -1.50
N GLY A 112 1.62 -9.59 -1.14
CA GLY A 112 0.86 -8.74 -0.23
C GLY A 112 1.08 -9.07 1.25
N ASN A 113 2.19 -9.76 1.58
CA ASN A 113 2.47 -10.17 2.95
C ASN A 113 3.02 -9.00 3.77
N PHE A 114 2.73 -8.98 5.07
CA PHE A 114 3.28 -8.00 6.01
C PHE A 114 2.82 -6.57 5.73
N GLU A 115 1.54 -6.43 5.38
CA GLU A 115 0.93 -5.12 5.17
C GLU A 115 0.85 -4.33 6.47
N ILE A 116 1.16 -3.03 6.39
CA ILE A 116 0.99 -2.06 7.47
C ILE A 116 -0.17 -1.14 7.11
N MET A 117 -1.17 -1.06 7.98
CA MET A 117 -2.28 -0.12 7.88
C MET A 117 -2.17 0.96 8.97
N PRO A 118 -1.82 2.21 8.63
CA PRO A 118 -1.79 3.31 9.60
C PRO A 118 -3.21 3.81 9.90
N MET A 119 -3.49 4.14 11.16
CA MET A 119 -4.81 4.62 11.58
C MET A 119 -4.78 5.47 12.85
N THR A 120 -5.89 6.14 13.13
CA THR A 120 -6.14 6.85 14.38
C THR A 120 -7.30 6.20 15.12
N CYS A 121 -7.17 6.00 16.43
CA CYS A 121 -8.17 5.31 17.25
C CYS A 121 -8.68 6.25 18.34
N SER A 122 -9.89 6.77 18.17
CA SER A 122 -10.45 7.86 18.99
C SER A 122 -10.64 7.47 20.47
N GLY A 123 -10.84 6.19 20.76
CA GLY A 123 -10.94 5.65 22.12
C GLY A 123 -9.63 5.07 22.68
N GLY A 124 -8.50 5.29 21.98
CA GLY A 124 -7.21 4.70 22.33
C GLY A 124 -6.97 3.32 21.72
N PHE A 125 -5.84 2.71 22.06
CA PHE A 125 -5.31 1.48 21.44
C PHE A 125 -6.30 0.32 21.34
N ASN A 126 -7.03 0.03 22.43
CA ASN A 126 -8.01 -1.06 22.46
C ASN A 126 -9.26 -0.83 21.60
N THR A 127 -9.37 0.34 20.95
CA THR A 127 -10.48 0.69 20.04
C THR A 127 -10.07 0.67 18.57
N CYS A 128 -8.80 0.39 18.28
CA CYS A 128 -8.32 0.28 16.91
C CYS A 128 -8.99 -0.89 16.18
N ALA A 129 -9.41 -0.64 14.94
CA ALA A 129 -9.97 -1.67 14.08
C ALA A 129 -8.83 -2.58 13.58
N THR A 130 -8.82 -3.83 14.06
CA THR A 130 -7.79 -4.81 13.66
C THR A 130 -8.28 -5.79 12.61
N MET A 131 -9.60 -6.02 12.52
CA MET A 131 -10.16 -6.88 11.48
C MET A 131 -10.00 -6.23 10.11
N LEU A 132 -9.66 -7.05 9.10
CA LEU A 132 -9.38 -6.59 7.75
C LEU A 132 -10.51 -5.71 7.21
N SER A 133 -11.75 -6.17 7.27
CA SER A 133 -12.94 -5.45 6.77
C SER A 133 -13.22 -4.13 7.48
N ASP A 134 -12.79 -4.00 8.74
CA ASP A 134 -13.10 -2.85 9.58
C ASP A 134 -12.04 -1.75 9.45
N ARG A 135 -10.82 -2.12 9.04
CA ARG A 135 -9.69 -1.19 8.88
C ARG A 135 -9.53 -0.66 7.45
N GLU A 136 -10.19 -1.27 6.46
CA GLU A 136 -10.09 -0.83 5.07
C GLU A 136 -10.48 0.65 4.95
N THR A 137 -9.70 1.40 4.17
CA THR A 137 -9.92 2.84 4.02
C THR A 137 -9.82 3.23 2.56
N PHE A 138 -10.67 4.15 2.10
CA PHE A 138 -10.54 4.69 0.75
C PHE A 138 -9.27 5.52 0.60
N ARG A 139 -8.73 5.55 -0.61
CA ARG A 139 -7.68 6.51 -0.95
C ARG A 139 -8.26 7.89 -1.24
N LYS A 140 -7.50 8.91 -0.91
CA LYS A 140 -7.78 10.29 -1.32
C LYS A 140 -7.55 10.44 -2.81
N ASN A 141 -8.56 10.96 -3.50
CA ASN A 141 -8.52 11.11 -4.94
C ASN A 141 -7.38 12.00 -5.44
N ASN A 142 -6.78 11.62 -6.58
CA ASN A 142 -5.74 12.38 -7.27
C ASN A 142 -4.44 12.56 -6.45
N THR A 143 -4.16 11.66 -5.49
CA THR A 143 -2.96 11.75 -4.63
C THR A 143 -1.95 10.63 -4.83
N ASP A 144 -2.27 9.60 -5.62
CA ASP A 144 -1.37 8.49 -5.89
C ASP A 144 -0.14 8.98 -6.67
N ASP A 145 1.05 8.69 -6.14
CA ASP A 145 2.31 9.20 -6.68
C ASP A 145 3.40 8.12 -6.68
N ALA A 146 4.22 8.11 -7.73
CA ALA A 146 5.30 7.13 -7.87
C ALA A 146 6.41 7.63 -8.82
N SER A 147 7.63 7.18 -8.55
CA SER A 147 8.79 7.31 -9.43
C SER A 147 9.74 6.13 -9.19
N PRO A 148 10.77 5.90 -10.02
CA PRO A 148 11.70 4.81 -9.78
C PRO A 148 12.27 4.82 -8.35
N GLY A 149 11.94 3.79 -7.57
CA GLY A 149 12.36 3.65 -6.17
C GLY A 149 11.52 4.40 -5.12
N TYR A 150 10.41 5.05 -5.48
CA TYR A 150 9.53 5.76 -4.55
C TYR A 150 8.05 5.56 -4.88
N PHE A 151 7.22 5.43 -3.85
CA PHE A 151 5.77 5.29 -3.96
C PHE A 151 5.08 6.04 -2.83
N SER A 152 3.92 6.60 -3.10
CA SER A 152 3.08 7.25 -2.10
C SER A 152 1.60 7.21 -2.45
N GLN A 153 0.79 7.12 -1.40
CA GLN A 153 -0.65 7.21 -1.47
C GLN A 153 -1.16 7.90 -0.21
N THR A 154 -2.25 8.66 -0.31
CA THR A 154 -2.87 9.30 0.86
C THR A 154 -4.23 8.65 1.10
N LEU A 155 -4.52 8.27 2.34
CA LEU A 155 -5.83 7.79 2.76
C LEU A 155 -6.84 8.96 2.80
N ASP A 156 -8.14 8.67 2.71
CA ASP A 156 -9.21 9.68 2.72
C ASP A 156 -9.25 10.51 4.02
N ASN A 157 -8.72 9.95 5.10
CA ASN A 157 -8.54 10.54 6.42
C ASN A 157 -7.23 11.35 6.56
N ASP A 158 -6.60 11.71 5.44
CA ASP A 158 -5.40 12.55 5.34
C ASP A 158 -4.10 11.93 5.90
N ILE A 159 -4.08 10.63 6.20
CA ILE A 159 -2.83 9.92 6.49
C ILE A 159 -2.08 9.64 5.18
N LYS A 160 -0.87 10.17 5.06
CA LYS A 160 0.00 9.92 3.90
C LYS A 160 0.91 8.73 4.16
N MET A 161 0.93 7.78 3.24
CA MET A 161 1.84 6.65 3.20
C MET A 161 2.90 6.88 2.13
N GLU A 162 4.16 6.59 2.43
CA GLU A 162 5.30 6.72 1.53
C GLU A 162 6.23 5.54 1.73
N ALA A 163 6.82 5.03 0.64
CA ALA A 163 7.83 3.99 0.72
C ALA A 163 8.95 4.16 -0.30
N THR A 164 10.14 3.67 0.07
CA THR A 164 11.28 3.48 -0.82
C THR A 164 11.93 2.13 -0.54
N SER A 165 12.69 1.60 -1.51
CA SER A 165 13.27 0.27 -1.39
C SER A 165 14.73 0.20 -1.81
N THR A 166 15.38 -0.83 -1.28
CA THR A 166 16.64 -1.38 -1.76
C THR A 166 16.38 -2.76 -2.33
N ARG A 167 17.45 -3.54 -2.60
CA ARG A 167 17.28 -4.91 -3.09
C ARG A 167 16.57 -5.83 -2.10
N ARG A 168 16.68 -5.63 -0.78
CA ARG A 168 16.16 -6.55 0.26
C ARG A 168 15.62 -5.88 1.53
N ALA A 169 15.61 -4.56 1.56
CA ALA A 169 15.11 -3.76 2.68
C ALA A 169 14.37 -2.54 2.16
N GLY A 170 13.59 -1.91 3.02
CA GLY A 170 12.74 -0.78 2.69
C GLY A 170 12.70 0.26 3.79
N LEU A 171 12.18 1.43 3.45
CA LEU A 171 11.76 2.41 4.44
C LEU A 171 10.34 2.83 4.11
N GLU A 172 9.49 2.81 5.13
CA GLU A 172 8.12 3.30 5.09
C GLU A 172 8.03 4.55 5.96
N ARG A 173 7.29 5.55 5.50
CA ARG A 173 7.03 6.78 6.23
C ARG A 173 5.54 7.07 6.19
N PHE A 174 4.99 7.27 7.38
CA PHE A 174 3.59 7.59 7.58
C PHE A 174 3.49 9.00 8.17
N THR A 175 2.76 9.88 7.49
CA THR A 175 2.49 11.24 7.98
C THR A 175 1.04 11.35 8.38
N PHE A 176 0.80 11.61 9.66
CA PHE A 176 -0.54 11.71 10.23
C PHE A 176 -1.00 13.18 10.33
N PRO A 177 -2.33 13.44 10.37
CA PRO A 177 -2.85 14.76 10.68
C PRO A 177 -2.31 15.32 12.01
N GLU A 178 -2.13 16.63 12.08
CA GLU A 178 -1.62 17.30 13.28
C GLU A 178 -2.52 17.02 14.50
N GLY A 179 -1.90 16.74 15.65
CA GLY A 179 -2.60 16.45 16.90
C GLY A 179 -3.21 15.06 17.01
N SER A 180 -3.04 14.20 15.99
CA SER A 180 -3.45 12.81 16.06
C SER A 180 -2.42 11.95 16.81
N LYS A 181 -2.89 10.80 17.34
CA LYS A 181 -2.03 9.76 17.88
C LYS A 181 -1.92 8.62 16.85
N PRO A 182 -0.71 8.33 16.33
CA PRO A 182 -0.47 7.24 15.39
C PRO A 182 -0.72 5.87 16.00
N TYR A 183 -1.39 5.00 15.25
CA TYR A 183 -1.44 3.56 15.47
C TYR A 183 -1.23 2.85 14.13
N PHE A 184 -0.76 1.60 14.18
CA PHE A 184 -0.46 0.80 12.99
C PHE A 184 -0.99 -0.60 13.20
N VAL A 185 -1.68 -1.19 12.22
CA VAL A 185 -1.88 -2.64 12.18
C VAL A 185 -0.82 -3.23 11.26
N LEU A 186 0.03 -4.12 11.76
CA LEU A 186 0.91 -4.96 10.93
C LEU A 186 0.29 -6.36 10.86
N ASP A 187 -0.10 -6.80 9.67
CA ASP A 187 -0.78 -8.08 9.48
C ASP A 187 0.20 -9.21 9.08
N LEU A 188 0.25 -10.27 9.89
CA LEU A 188 1.02 -11.48 9.58
C LEU A 188 0.26 -12.41 8.65
N SER A 189 -1.07 -12.41 8.69
CA SER A 189 -1.89 -13.42 8.04
C SER A 189 -2.49 -13.02 6.71
N ASN A 190 -2.62 -11.73 6.41
CA ASN A 190 -3.15 -11.31 5.12
C ASN A 190 -2.08 -11.45 4.03
N ASP A 191 -2.55 -11.86 2.86
CA ASP A 191 -1.87 -11.77 1.57
C ASP A 191 -2.95 -11.59 0.50
N LEU A 192 -2.61 -11.07 -0.68
CA LEU A 192 -3.60 -10.76 -1.72
C LEU A 192 -4.54 -11.94 -2.05
N PRO A 193 -4.04 -13.20 -2.11
CA PRO A 193 -4.88 -14.37 -2.41
C PRO A 193 -5.58 -15.03 -1.21
N ASP A 194 -5.40 -14.55 0.02
CA ASP A 194 -5.89 -15.19 1.25
C ASP A 194 -5.47 -16.66 1.37
N SER A 195 -4.16 -16.88 1.44
CA SER A 195 -3.51 -18.19 1.34
C SER A 195 -2.61 -18.54 2.53
N PHE A 196 -2.67 -17.75 3.60
CA PHE A 196 -1.86 -17.95 4.80
C PHE A 196 -2.11 -19.30 5.46
N VAL A 197 -1.02 -19.99 5.79
CA VAL A 197 -1.03 -21.33 6.37
C VAL A 197 -0.68 -21.29 7.87
N GLY A 198 0.10 -20.30 8.29
CA GLY A 198 0.60 -20.17 9.65
C GLY A 198 1.94 -19.46 9.70
N GLY A 199 2.26 -18.89 10.86
CA GLY A 199 3.44 -18.07 11.06
C GLY A 199 3.66 -17.72 12.51
N ILE A 200 4.67 -16.88 12.75
CA ILE A 200 5.05 -16.38 14.06
C ILE A 200 5.33 -14.88 13.91
N MET A 201 4.93 -14.14 14.94
CA MET A 201 5.26 -12.75 15.13
C MET A 201 5.74 -12.56 16.56
N ASP A 202 6.81 -11.80 16.72
CA ASP A 202 7.39 -11.47 18.02
C ASP A 202 7.71 -9.97 18.06
N ILE A 203 7.34 -9.33 19.17
CA ILE A 203 7.55 -7.90 19.41
C ILE A 203 8.55 -7.77 20.55
N ASP A 204 9.71 -7.18 20.26
CA ASP A 204 10.66 -6.70 21.27
C ASP A 204 10.42 -5.19 21.49
N PRO A 205 9.66 -4.79 22.51
CA PRO A 205 9.35 -3.38 22.75
C PRO A 205 10.55 -2.59 23.28
N GLN A 206 11.55 -3.25 23.89
CA GLN A 206 12.74 -2.57 24.38
C GLN A 206 13.65 -2.16 23.23
N GLN A 207 13.75 -3.01 22.20
CA GLN A 207 14.48 -2.71 20.97
C GLN A 207 13.60 -1.97 19.94
N GLY A 208 12.29 -1.93 20.16
CA GLY A 208 11.28 -1.46 19.19
C GLY A 208 11.40 -2.21 17.87
N ARG A 209 11.54 -3.53 17.96
CA ARG A 209 11.74 -4.41 16.81
C ARG A 209 10.64 -5.46 16.75
N ILE A 210 10.06 -5.64 15.57
CA ILE A 210 9.13 -6.74 15.29
C ILE A 210 9.83 -7.73 14.37
N THR A 211 9.76 -9.01 14.68
CA THR A 211 10.15 -10.08 13.75
C THR A 211 8.93 -10.89 13.37
N ILE A 212 8.79 -11.16 12.08
CA ILE A 212 7.56 -11.72 11.52
C ILE A 212 7.92 -12.69 10.40
N GLY A 213 7.19 -13.80 10.33
CA GLY A 213 7.38 -14.75 9.24
C GLY A 213 6.37 -15.85 9.24
N GLY A 214 6.13 -16.41 8.06
CA GLY A 214 5.06 -17.38 7.89
C GLY A 214 5.21 -18.18 6.62
N LYS A 215 4.12 -18.88 6.31
CA LYS A 215 3.98 -19.73 5.13
C LYS A 215 2.68 -19.37 4.42
N TRP A 216 2.75 -19.20 3.11
CA TRP A 216 1.61 -18.86 2.25
C TRP A 216 1.56 -19.78 1.04
N GLY A 217 0.37 -19.95 0.48
CA GLY A 217 0.15 -20.70 -0.74
C GLY A 217 0.86 -20.04 -1.94
N SER A 218 1.38 -20.87 -2.85
CA SER A 218 1.87 -20.35 -4.13
C SER A 218 0.68 -19.95 -5.01
N SER A 219 0.68 -18.73 -5.55
CA SER A 219 -0.31 -18.31 -6.56
C SER A 219 -0.06 -18.97 -7.92
N PHE A 220 1.20 -19.34 -8.21
CA PHE A 220 1.60 -20.01 -9.45
C PHE A 220 2.17 -21.41 -9.17
N GLY A 221 1.64 -22.40 -9.90
CA GLY A 221 2.01 -23.81 -9.75
C GLY A 221 0.97 -24.61 -8.95
N PRO A 222 1.19 -25.93 -8.75
CA PRO A 222 0.24 -26.77 -8.03
C PRO A 222 -0.09 -26.20 -6.64
N GLY A 223 -1.37 -26.08 -6.30
CA GLY A 223 -1.86 -25.53 -5.02
C GLY A 223 -1.42 -26.30 -3.76
N SER A 224 -0.59 -27.33 -3.90
CA SER A 224 0.09 -28.03 -2.82
C SER A 224 1.42 -27.37 -2.42
N PHE A 225 1.91 -26.37 -3.17
CA PHE A 225 3.14 -25.67 -2.85
C PHE A 225 2.89 -24.40 -2.05
N SER A 226 3.84 -24.11 -1.17
CA SER A 226 3.86 -22.91 -0.37
C SER A 226 5.25 -22.32 -0.35
N TYR A 227 5.33 -21.01 -0.18
CA TYR A 227 6.58 -20.31 0.09
C TYR A 227 6.62 -19.84 1.54
N GLN A 228 7.81 -19.45 1.99
CA GLN A 228 8.01 -18.78 3.26
C GLN A 228 8.55 -17.38 3.00
N ALA A 229 8.05 -16.43 3.76
CA ALA A 229 8.53 -15.07 3.81
C ALA A 229 8.82 -14.69 5.26
N PHE A 230 9.80 -13.80 5.43
CA PHE A 230 10.21 -13.29 6.74
C PHE A 230 10.53 -11.80 6.58
N SER A 231 10.23 -11.02 7.60
CA SER A 231 10.58 -9.61 7.69
C SER A 231 10.99 -9.23 9.12
N CYS A 232 11.65 -8.10 9.24
CA CYS A 232 11.89 -7.44 10.51
C CYS A 232 11.57 -5.95 10.33
N TYR A 233 10.91 -5.36 11.31
CA TYR A 233 10.59 -3.94 11.35
C TYR A 233 11.30 -3.30 12.52
N ASP A 234 12.07 -2.24 12.25
CA ASP A 234 12.74 -1.43 13.28
C ASP A 234 12.02 -0.08 13.38
N LEU A 235 11.40 0.20 14.53
CA LEU A 235 10.41 1.28 14.68
C LEU A 235 10.99 2.57 15.26
N LEU A 236 12.06 2.48 16.07
CA LEU A 236 12.50 3.60 16.91
C LEU A 236 13.22 4.72 16.15
N ASN A 237 13.55 4.52 14.87
CA ASN A 237 14.27 5.50 14.03
C ASN A 237 15.48 6.13 14.76
N ASN A 238 16.43 5.30 15.19
CA ASN A 238 17.60 5.70 15.98
C ASN A 238 17.25 6.46 17.29
N GLY A 239 16.10 6.17 17.89
CA GLY A 239 15.62 6.80 19.12
C GLY A 239 14.81 8.08 18.92
N ASN A 240 14.51 8.47 17.67
CA ASN A 240 13.64 9.62 17.37
C ASN A 240 12.15 9.31 17.54
N GLN A 241 11.78 8.04 17.72
CA GLN A 241 10.42 7.57 17.93
C GLN A 241 10.38 6.56 19.07
N THR A 242 9.23 6.44 19.73
CA THR A 242 8.99 5.48 20.82
C THR A 242 7.84 4.55 20.47
N LEU A 243 7.87 3.34 21.04
CA LEU A 243 6.75 2.41 21.01
C LEU A 243 6.09 2.42 22.39
N ASP A 244 4.93 3.07 22.50
CA ASP A 244 4.27 3.31 23.78
C ASP A 244 3.25 2.21 24.13
N GLU A 245 2.47 1.77 23.15
CA GLU A 245 1.45 0.73 23.25
C GLU A 245 1.67 -0.28 22.12
N TYR A 246 1.52 -1.57 22.42
CA TYR A 246 1.71 -2.66 21.47
C TYR A 246 0.95 -3.90 21.93
N GLY A 247 0.62 -4.77 20.98
CA GLY A 247 -0.16 -5.97 21.25
C GLY A 247 -0.30 -6.86 20.03
N ILE A 248 -0.73 -8.10 20.27
CA ILE A 248 -1.02 -9.06 19.20
C ILE A 248 -2.49 -9.42 19.32
N TRP A 249 -3.19 -9.36 18.19
CA TRP A 249 -4.59 -9.74 18.05
C TRP A 249 -4.70 -11.00 17.21
N GLU A 250 -5.45 -11.95 17.75
CA GLU A 250 -5.92 -13.12 17.03
C GLU A 250 -7.38 -12.87 16.66
N ALA A 251 -7.69 -12.81 15.37
CA ALA A 251 -9.08 -12.70 14.93
C ALA A 251 -9.79 -14.04 15.20
N ASN A 252 -10.59 -14.11 16.28
CA ASN A 252 -11.46 -15.25 16.56
C ASN A 252 -12.93 -14.87 16.28
N PRO A 253 -13.56 -15.37 15.19
CA PRO A 253 -14.89 -14.92 14.81
C PRO A 253 -16.04 -15.47 15.67
N THR A 254 -15.78 -16.18 16.78
CA THR A 254 -16.88 -16.81 17.55
C THR A 254 -16.93 -16.65 19.08
N TRP A 255 -15.93 -16.16 19.82
CA TRP A 255 -16.06 -16.03 21.28
C TRP A 255 -15.18 -14.92 21.88
N PRO A 256 -15.58 -14.28 23.01
CA PRO A 256 -14.76 -13.29 23.70
C PRO A 256 -13.50 -13.97 24.24
N ASP A 257 -12.35 -13.41 23.89
CA ASP A 257 -11.02 -13.88 24.24
C ASP A 257 -10.85 -14.03 25.76
N THR A 258 -10.66 -15.28 26.20
CA THR A 258 -9.96 -15.59 27.44
C THR A 258 -8.97 -16.72 27.17
N SER A 259 -7.74 -16.33 26.84
CA SER A 259 -6.50 -17.08 27.02
C SER A 259 -6.16 -18.20 26.03
N GLN A 260 -4.97 -18.01 25.43
CA GLN A 260 -3.94 -18.98 25.01
C GLN A 260 -4.36 -20.21 24.17
N SER A 261 -3.76 -20.25 22.98
CA SER A 261 -3.32 -21.43 22.22
C SER A 261 -4.35 -22.22 21.40
N ASP A 262 -4.53 -21.87 20.12
CA ASP A 262 -4.84 -22.82 19.02
C ASP A 262 -4.50 -22.22 17.62
N PRO A 263 -3.87 -22.94 16.66
CA PRO A 263 -3.05 -22.35 15.60
C PRO A 263 -3.77 -22.13 14.25
N LYS A 264 -4.99 -21.59 14.24
CA LYS A 264 -5.72 -21.28 12.98
C LYS A 264 -6.59 -20.03 13.08
N SER A 265 -5.97 -18.88 13.24
CA SER A 265 -6.62 -17.58 13.25
C SER A 265 -5.74 -16.57 12.52
N HIS A 266 -6.35 -15.56 11.90
CA HIS A 266 -5.64 -14.46 11.26
C HIS A 266 -4.93 -13.63 12.35
N TRP A 267 -3.65 -13.35 12.15
CA TRP A 267 -2.73 -12.75 13.12
C TRP A 267 -2.42 -11.32 12.67
N GLY A 268 -2.75 -10.33 13.48
CA GLY A 268 -2.28 -8.95 13.30
C GLY A 268 -1.68 -8.42 14.59
N SER A 269 -0.59 -7.65 14.52
CA SER A 269 -0.14 -6.80 15.64
C SER A 269 -0.66 -5.39 15.47
N LEU A 270 -0.97 -4.72 16.59
CA LEU A 270 -0.99 -3.25 16.65
C LEU A 270 0.25 -2.71 17.36
#